data_AF-K8XLF6-F1
#
_entry.id   AF-K8XLF6-F1
#
_cell.length_a   1.000
_cell.length_b   1.000
_cell.length_c   1.000
_cell.angle_alpha   90.00
_cell.angle_beta   90.00
_cell.angle_gamma   90.00
#
_symmetry.space_group_name_H-M   'P 1'
#
loop_
_entity.id
_entity.type
_entity.pdbx_description
1 polymer ?
#
loop_
_entity_poly.entity_id
_entity_poly.type
_entity_poly.pdbx_seq_one_letter_code
_entity_poly.pdbx_strand_id
1 'polypeptide(L)'
;MDLRFDPPLIEHGLNASAFRYQWEKLTYMFDLPDPASFPKLEIDEADEPILSRFVEVCRRLAGYSAINDSSRLMFESKGESDWTVTAEHPSDEAFAGTSVFFRQLHNSGDEASYDKVKGILFKSARRLPPDQFSRFKAQMTFWDDARKALMNKMLATLVCEKAASPNAPADFPFSYKGVNPAELIVTYNYGDSLHWGTHKERFVELTADPTNAVFYKYSCLIAMVVLSHFYFGVAEIIESVQATNSATDA
;
A
#
# COMPACT_ATOMS: atom_id res chain seq x y z
N MET A 1 11.74 -16.93 5.06
CA MET A 1 10.59 -17.13 5.95
C MET A 1 9.49 -17.66 5.06
N ASP A 2 8.88 -18.79 5.38
CA ASP A 2 7.80 -19.31 4.52
C ASP A 2 6.57 -18.41 4.68
N LEU A 3 6.09 -17.86 3.56
CA LEU A 3 4.85 -17.12 3.51
C LEU A 3 3.68 -18.08 3.71
N ARG A 4 2.64 -17.65 4.44
CA ARG A 4 1.44 -18.47 4.67
C ARG A 4 0.61 -18.71 3.40
N PHE A 5 0.72 -17.79 2.45
CA PHE A 5 0.07 -17.81 1.14
C PHE A 5 0.91 -16.96 0.18
N ASP A 6 0.77 -17.19 -1.13
CA ASP A 6 1.52 -16.43 -2.13
C ASP A 6 1.12 -14.94 -2.13
N PRO A 7 2.02 -14.02 -2.51
CA PRO A 7 1.68 -12.61 -2.58
C PRO A 7 0.50 -12.35 -3.54
N PRO A 8 -0.51 -11.56 -3.13
CA PRO A 8 -1.66 -11.24 -3.96
C PRO A 8 -1.26 -10.60 -5.30
N LEU A 9 -1.89 -11.04 -6.40
CA LEU A 9 -1.69 -10.56 -7.77
C LEU A 9 -0.27 -10.73 -8.33
N ILE A 10 0.54 -11.64 -7.77
CA ILE A 10 1.92 -11.89 -8.22
C ILE A 10 2.01 -12.30 -9.69
N GLU A 11 0.98 -12.93 -10.24
CA GLU A 11 0.87 -13.32 -11.65
C GLU A 11 0.80 -12.12 -12.61
N HIS A 12 0.43 -10.94 -12.09
CA HIS A 12 0.44 -9.68 -12.84
C HIS A 12 1.76 -8.90 -12.66
N GLY A 13 2.62 -9.35 -11.73
CA GLY A 13 3.90 -8.72 -11.44
C GLY A 13 4.95 -8.96 -12.53
N LEU A 14 5.78 -7.95 -12.75
CA LEU A 14 6.99 -8.06 -13.60
C LEU A 14 8.17 -8.68 -12.83
N ASN A 15 8.14 -8.62 -11.50
CA ASN A 15 9.19 -9.14 -10.63
C ASN A 15 8.61 -9.85 -9.39
N ALA A 16 8.49 -11.17 -9.48
CA ALA A 16 7.97 -12.02 -8.41
C ALA A 16 8.75 -11.87 -7.08
N SER A 17 10.07 -11.61 -7.15
CA SER A 17 10.90 -11.43 -5.96
C SER A 17 10.58 -10.14 -5.21
N ALA A 18 10.26 -9.06 -5.93
CA ALA A 18 9.83 -7.79 -5.33
C ALA A 18 8.48 -7.96 -4.59
N PHE A 19 7.52 -8.65 -5.20
CA PHE A 19 6.25 -9.00 -4.58
C PHE A 19 6.44 -9.81 -3.29
N ARG A 20 7.25 -10.89 -3.36
CA ARG A 20 7.57 -11.71 -2.19
C ARG A 20 8.21 -10.88 -1.09
N TYR A 21 9.18 -10.03 -1.41
CA TYR A 21 9.86 -9.18 -0.44
C TYR A 21 8.93 -8.18 0.26
N GLN A 22 8.04 -7.52 -0.47
CA GLN A 22 7.07 -6.62 0.15
C GLN A 22 6.07 -7.39 1.02
N TRP A 23 5.61 -8.56 0.54
CA TRP A 23 4.67 -9.38 1.27
C TRP A 23 5.28 -9.96 2.56
N GLU A 24 6.53 -10.43 2.52
CA GLU A 24 7.26 -10.89 3.71
C GLU A 24 7.30 -9.82 4.81
N LYS A 25 7.54 -8.55 4.45
CA LYS A 25 7.54 -7.45 5.42
C LYS A 25 6.14 -7.17 5.97
N LEU A 26 5.11 -7.18 5.11
CA LEU A 26 3.73 -6.98 5.53
C LEU A 26 3.27 -8.10 6.47
N THR A 27 3.58 -9.36 6.14
CA THR A 27 3.32 -10.53 6.99
C THR A 27 4.11 -10.43 8.29
N TYR A 28 5.41 -10.14 8.24
CA TYR A 28 6.23 -9.96 9.44
C TYR A 28 5.65 -8.89 10.35
N MET A 29 5.21 -7.75 9.80
CA MET A 29 4.74 -6.64 10.60
C MET A 29 3.34 -6.89 11.18
N PHE A 30 2.38 -7.29 10.34
CA PHE A 30 0.96 -7.28 10.67
C PHE A 30 0.31 -8.65 10.84
N ASP A 31 0.96 -9.71 10.37
CA ASP A 31 0.40 -11.07 10.33
C ASP A 31 -1.03 -11.13 9.75
N LEU A 32 -1.22 -10.49 8.58
CA LEU A 32 -2.54 -10.32 7.95
C LEU A 32 -3.24 -11.67 7.76
N PRO A 33 -4.56 -11.76 8.03
CA PRO A 33 -5.36 -12.92 7.68
C PRO A 33 -5.30 -13.22 6.18
N ASP A 34 -5.40 -14.50 5.81
CA ASP A 34 -5.46 -14.93 4.42
C ASP A 34 -6.63 -14.24 3.68
N PRO A 35 -6.38 -13.45 2.62
CA PRO A 35 -7.42 -12.76 1.87
C PRO A 35 -8.40 -13.73 1.19
N ALA A 36 -7.98 -14.97 0.89
CA ALA A 36 -8.84 -15.99 0.32
C ALA A 36 -9.81 -16.61 1.34
N SER A 37 -9.60 -16.40 2.64
CA SER A 37 -10.38 -17.04 3.72
C SER A 37 -11.70 -16.33 4.10
N PHE A 38 -12.04 -15.22 3.43
CA PHE A 38 -13.25 -14.47 3.73
C PHE A 38 -14.53 -15.22 3.31
N PRO A 39 -15.65 -15.10 4.07
CA PRO A 39 -16.91 -15.72 3.70
C PRO A 39 -17.49 -15.07 2.44
N LYS A 40 -18.24 -15.85 1.66
CA LYS A 40 -18.97 -15.35 0.49
C LYS A 40 -19.99 -14.30 0.89
N LEU A 41 -20.14 -13.28 0.06
CA LEU A 41 -21.07 -12.17 0.30
C LEU A 41 -22.04 -12.02 -0.86
N GLU A 42 -23.31 -11.77 -0.54
CA GLU A 42 -24.29 -11.29 -1.51
C GLU A 42 -24.07 -9.79 -1.74
N ILE A 43 -23.42 -9.46 -2.85
CA ILE A 43 -23.14 -8.08 -3.29
C ILE A 43 -24.33 -7.57 -4.10
N ASP A 44 -24.73 -6.32 -3.85
CA ASP A 44 -25.79 -5.68 -4.64
C ASP A 44 -25.25 -5.33 -6.04
N GLU A 45 -26.05 -5.55 -7.11
CA GLU A 45 -25.65 -5.25 -8.50
C GLU A 45 -25.14 -3.80 -8.69
N ALA A 46 -25.69 -2.85 -7.92
CA ALA A 46 -25.28 -1.45 -7.97
C ALA A 46 -23.86 -1.20 -7.41
N ASP A 47 -23.37 -2.08 -6.53
CA ASP A 47 -22.07 -1.96 -5.87
C ASP A 47 -20.96 -2.73 -6.64
N GLU A 48 -21.33 -3.72 -7.47
CA GLU A 48 -20.39 -4.53 -8.26
C GLU A 48 -19.42 -3.74 -9.14
N PRO A 49 -19.85 -2.66 -9.86
CA PRO A 49 -18.93 -1.89 -10.70
C PRO A 49 -17.81 -1.22 -9.89
N ILE A 50 -18.09 -0.81 -8.65
CA ILE A 50 -17.10 -0.18 -7.76
C ILE A 50 -16.05 -1.20 -7.33
N LEU A 51 -16.50 -2.38 -6.88
CA LEU A 51 -15.60 -3.48 -6.50
C LEU A 51 -14.76 -3.96 -7.68
N SER A 52 -15.39 -4.15 -8.83
CA SER A 52 -14.71 -4.56 -10.08
C SER A 52 -13.65 -3.54 -10.50
N ARG A 53 -13.97 -2.25 -10.41
CA ARG A 53 -13.01 -1.18 -10.72
C ARG A 53 -11.83 -1.17 -9.78
N PHE A 54 -12.04 -1.41 -8.47
CA PHE A 54 -10.94 -1.51 -7.51
C PHE A 54 -9.98 -2.65 -7.90
N VAL A 55 -10.51 -3.84 -8.19
CA VAL A 55 -9.72 -5.00 -8.62
C VAL A 55 -8.97 -4.73 -9.94
N GLU A 56 -9.64 -4.14 -10.94
CA GLU A 56 -9.01 -3.77 -12.22
C GLU A 56 -7.82 -2.82 -12.01
N VAL A 57 -7.98 -1.80 -11.17
CA VAL A 57 -6.91 -0.84 -10.86
C VAL A 57 -5.76 -1.52 -10.13
N CYS A 58 -6.03 -2.41 -9.17
CA CYS A 58 -5.00 -3.21 -8.51
C CYS A 58 -4.21 -4.08 -9.50
N ARG A 59 -4.90 -4.81 -10.39
CA ARG A 59 -4.25 -5.63 -11.43
C ARG A 59 -3.36 -4.80 -12.36
N ARG A 60 -3.83 -3.61 -12.75
CA ARG A 60 -3.03 -2.70 -13.57
C ARG A 60 -1.78 -2.23 -12.85
N LEU A 61 -1.92 -1.75 -11.61
CA LEU A 61 -0.78 -1.32 -10.78
C LEU A 61 0.21 -2.45 -10.54
N ALA A 62 -0.26 -3.69 -10.36
CA ALA A 62 0.61 -4.85 -10.19
C ALA A 62 1.58 -5.04 -11.37
N GLY A 63 1.19 -4.63 -12.59
CA GLY A 63 2.04 -4.65 -13.78
C GLY A 63 2.88 -3.39 -14.01
N TYR A 64 2.81 -2.36 -13.15
CA TYR A 64 3.54 -1.11 -13.39
C TYR A 64 5.02 -1.25 -13.01
N SER A 65 5.90 -0.68 -13.83
CA SER A 65 7.34 -0.71 -13.59
C SER A 65 7.70 -0.10 -12.25
N ALA A 66 7.15 1.06 -11.88
CA ALA A 66 7.42 1.70 -10.59
C ALA A 66 6.95 0.90 -9.36
N ILE A 67 6.00 -0.03 -9.52
CA ILE A 67 5.58 -0.96 -8.46
C ILE A 67 6.54 -2.15 -8.34
N ASN A 68 7.11 -2.56 -9.46
CA ASN A 68 8.03 -3.71 -9.57
C ASN A 68 9.50 -3.32 -9.48
N ASP A 69 9.80 -2.03 -9.49
CA ASP A 69 11.16 -1.52 -9.56
C ASP A 69 11.92 -1.82 -8.27
N SER A 70 13.19 -2.19 -8.43
CA SER A 70 14.09 -2.37 -7.30
C SER A 70 14.76 -1.05 -6.94
N SER A 71 13.98 0.04 -6.87
CA SER A 71 14.50 1.38 -6.62
C SER A 71 15.44 1.35 -5.41
N ARG A 72 16.60 1.98 -5.53
CA ARG A 72 17.64 2.02 -4.49
C ARG A 72 17.83 3.44 -4.01
N LEU A 73 18.08 3.59 -2.71
CA LEU A 73 18.53 4.83 -2.10
C LEU A 73 19.95 4.59 -1.58
N MET A 74 20.91 5.39 -2.03
CA MET A 74 22.31 5.30 -1.64
C MET A 74 22.71 6.55 -0.87
N PHE A 75 23.40 6.34 0.25
CA PHE A 75 24.03 7.38 1.05
C PHE A 75 25.54 7.22 0.92
N GLU A 76 26.19 8.24 0.36
CA GLU A 76 27.65 8.27 0.24
C GLU A 76 28.20 9.40 1.13
N SER A 77 29.20 9.08 1.95
CA SER A 77 29.96 10.08 2.71
C SER A 77 31.28 10.38 2.02
N LYS A 78 31.60 11.67 1.88
CA LYS A 78 32.93 12.17 1.48
C LYS A 78 33.70 12.78 2.67
N GLY A 79 33.18 12.65 3.88
CA GLY A 79 33.75 13.20 5.12
C GLY A 79 32.70 13.26 6.24
N GLU A 80 33.08 13.72 7.44
CA GLU A 80 32.19 13.73 8.62
C GLU A 80 30.88 14.51 8.41
N SER A 81 30.88 15.53 7.54
CA SER A 81 29.74 16.41 7.28
C SER A 81 29.30 16.49 5.82
N ASP A 82 29.97 15.79 4.90
CA ASP A 82 29.66 15.83 3.46
C ASP A 82 29.02 14.50 3.05
N TRP A 83 27.69 14.52 2.92
CA TRP A 83 26.89 13.36 2.53
C TRP A 83 26.12 13.67 1.26
N THR A 84 26.21 12.78 0.29
CA THR A 84 25.41 12.80 -0.93
C THR A 84 24.39 11.68 -0.89
N VAL A 85 23.14 12.02 -1.17
CA VAL A 85 22.04 11.07 -1.32
C VAL A 85 21.69 10.96 -2.79
N THR A 86 21.73 9.73 -3.31
CA THR A 86 21.28 9.44 -4.68
C THR A 86 20.21 8.37 -4.62
N ALA A 87 19.27 8.41 -5.56
CA ALA A 87 18.26 7.38 -5.69
C ALA A 87 18.05 7.01 -7.15
N GLU A 88 17.83 5.72 -7.38
CA GLU A 88 17.25 5.25 -8.63
C GLU A 88 15.75 5.48 -8.56
N HIS A 89 15.26 6.43 -9.38
CA HIS A 89 13.84 6.70 -9.51
C HIS A 89 13.30 6.08 -10.80
N PRO A 90 12.03 5.63 -10.81
CA PRO A 90 11.32 5.43 -12.05
C PRO A 90 11.29 6.75 -12.84
N SER A 91 11.07 6.67 -14.16
CA SER A 91 10.85 7.86 -14.97
C SER A 91 9.69 8.69 -14.42
N ASP A 92 9.69 10.00 -14.67
CA ASP A 92 8.61 10.88 -14.22
C ASP A 92 7.25 10.42 -14.78
N GLU A 93 7.21 9.91 -16.01
CA GLU A 93 6.03 9.27 -16.60
C GLU A 93 5.55 8.07 -15.77
N ALA A 94 6.46 7.17 -15.39
CA ALA A 94 6.12 6.00 -14.60
C ALA A 94 5.67 6.36 -13.18
N PHE A 95 6.29 7.39 -12.56
CA PHE A 95 5.87 7.90 -11.25
C PHE A 95 4.47 8.52 -11.34
N ALA A 96 4.25 9.45 -12.27
CA ALA A 96 2.97 10.12 -12.45
C ALA A 96 1.85 9.13 -12.80
N GLY A 97 2.10 8.19 -13.72
CA GLY A 97 1.16 7.14 -14.08
C GLY A 97 0.78 6.27 -12.87
N THR A 98 1.77 5.89 -12.06
CA THR A 98 1.52 5.16 -10.80
C THR A 98 0.67 5.98 -9.84
N SER A 99 1.00 7.26 -9.62
CA SER A 99 0.22 8.16 -8.76
C SER A 99 -1.25 8.26 -9.18
N VAL A 100 -1.55 8.33 -10.49
CA VAL A 100 -2.93 8.43 -11.02
C VAL A 100 -3.77 7.22 -10.62
N PHE A 101 -3.25 6.01 -10.83
CA PHE A 101 -3.98 4.78 -10.54
C PHE A 101 -4.00 4.48 -9.04
N PHE A 102 -2.89 4.72 -8.34
CA PHE A 102 -2.83 4.61 -6.89
C PHE A 102 -3.86 5.52 -6.20
N ARG A 103 -4.01 6.76 -6.67
CA ARG A 103 -4.98 7.73 -6.13
C ARG A 103 -6.40 7.14 -6.10
N GLN A 104 -6.83 6.45 -7.16
CA GLN A 104 -8.18 5.86 -7.23
C GLN A 104 -8.47 4.89 -6.07
N LEU A 105 -7.46 4.10 -5.64
CA LEU A 105 -7.58 3.16 -4.52
C LEU A 105 -7.46 3.86 -3.17
N HIS A 106 -6.64 4.90 -3.11
CA HIS A 106 -6.14 5.48 -1.87
C HIS A 106 -6.98 6.65 -1.35
N ASN A 107 -7.43 7.52 -2.26
CA ASN A 107 -8.11 8.76 -1.91
C ASN A 107 -9.60 8.51 -1.67
N SER A 108 -10.10 8.86 -0.49
CA SER A 108 -11.51 8.66 -0.09
C SER A 108 -12.53 9.41 -0.97
N GLY A 109 -12.08 10.41 -1.73
CA GLY A 109 -12.91 11.15 -2.69
C GLY A 109 -13.19 10.39 -3.99
N ASP A 110 -12.41 9.37 -4.35
CA ASP A 110 -12.65 8.58 -5.55
C ASP A 110 -13.66 7.45 -5.31
N GLU A 111 -14.40 7.07 -6.37
CA GLU A 111 -15.46 6.03 -6.31
C GLU A 111 -14.92 4.63 -6.00
N ALA A 112 -13.78 4.26 -6.57
CA ALA A 112 -13.14 2.96 -6.35
C ALA A 112 -12.11 3.00 -5.21
N SER A 113 -12.36 3.78 -4.16
CA SER A 113 -11.44 3.92 -3.03
C SER A 113 -11.63 2.84 -1.98
N TYR A 114 -10.57 2.56 -1.21
CA TYR A 114 -10.59 1.57 -0.13
C TYR A 114 -11.74 1.83 0.86
N ASP A 115 -12.00 3.09 1.21
CA ASP A 115 -13.03 3.41 2.21
C ASP A 115 -14.44 3.10 1.68
N LYS A 116 -14.70 3.31 0.38
CA LYS A 116 -15.96 2.92 -0.27
C LYS A 116 -16.08 1.40 -0.41
N VAL A 117 -15.04 0.73 -0.87
CA VAL A 117 -14.98 -0.74 -0.95
C VAL A 117 -15.24 -1.38 0.41
N LYS A 118 -14.54 -0.93 1.46
CA LYS A 118 -14.75 -1.41 2.83
C LYS A 118 -16.20 -1.20 3.27
N GLY A 119 -16.79 -0.05 2.95
CA GLY A 119 -18.20 0.24 3.22
C GLY A 119 -19.16 -0.77 2.57
N ILE A 120 -18.94 -1.08 1.29
CA ILE A 120 -19.71 -2.07 0.53
C ILE A 120 -19.57 -3.48 1.13
N LEU A 121 -18.35 -3.89 1.46
CA LEU A 121 -18.09 -5.21 2.06
C LEU A 121 -18.79 -5.34 3.42
N PHE A 122 -18.70 -4.32 4.28
CA PHE A 122 -19.41 -4.31 5.56
C PHE A 122 -20.94 -4.27 5.41
N LYS A 123 -21.46 -3.51 4.44
CA LYS A 123 -22.89 -3.46 4.13
C LYS A 123 -23.39 -4.86 3.76
N SER A 124 -22.68 -5.55 2.86
CA SER A 124 -23.04 -6.88 2.38
C SER A 124 -22.91 -7.95 3.47
N ALA A 125 -21.84 -7.89 4.27
CA ALA A 125 -21.59 -8.83 5.37
C ALA A 125 -22.65 -8.81 6.48
N ARG A 126 -23.46 -7.75 6.61
CA ARG A 126 -24.56 -7.70 7.58
C ARG A 126 -25.65 -8.74 7.33
N ARG A 127 -25.69 -9.35 6.13
CA ARG A 127 -26.61 -10.43 5.76
C ARG A 127 -26.14 -11.80 6.25
N LEU A 128 -24.88 -11.92 6.67
CA LEU A 128 -24.32 -13.17 7.18
C LEU A 128 -24.94 -13.57 8.53
N PRO A 129 -24.91 -14.88 8.85
CA PRO A 129 -25.17 -15.35 10.21
C PRO A 129 -24.28 -14.63 11.26
N PRO A 130 -24.77 -14.42 12.50
CA PRO A 130 -24.06 -13.62 13.50
C PRO A 130 -22.61 -14.05 13.78
N ASP A 131 -22.34 -15.36 13.79
CA ASP A 131 -21.00 -15.92 14.00
C ASP A 131 -20.06 -15.62 12.81
N GLN A 132 -20.56 -15.75 11.58
CA GLN A 132 -19.81 -15.44 10.37
C GLN A 132 -19.55 -13.94 10.23
N PHE A 133 -20.55 -13.09 10.53
CA PHE A 133 -20.38 -11.65 10.55
C PHE A 133 -19.33 -11.21 11.58
N SER A 134 -19.32 -11.83 12.76
CA SER A 134 -18.32 -11.56 13.79
C SER A 134 -16.90 -11.89 13.32
N ARG A 135 -16.72 -13.06 12.67
CA ARG A 135 -15.43 -13.47 12.07
C ARG A 135 -15.00 -12.52 10.96
N PHE A 136 -15.89 -12.22 10.01
CA PHE A 136 -15.65 -11.26 8.94
C PHE A 136 -15.19 -9.91 9.50
N LYS A 137 -15.90 -9.39 10.49
CA LYS A 137 -15.58 -8.12 11.14
C LYS A 137 -14.18 -8.16 11.77
N ALA A 138 -13.86 -9.22 12.50
CA ALA A 138 -12.55 -9.39 13.11
C ALA A 138 -11.43 -9.39 12.06
N GLN A 139 -11.59 -10.15 10.97
CA GLN A 139 -10.62 -10.16 9.87
C GLN A 139 -10.47 -8.78 9.23
N MET A 140 -11.57 -8.11 8.87
CA MET A 140 -11.53 -6.75 8.29
C MET A 140 -10.87 -5.73 9.23
N THR A 141 -11.02 -5.87 10.55
CA THR A 141 -10.34 -5.00 11.51
C THR A 141 -8.83 -5.12 11.44
N PHE A 142 -8.27 -6.33 11.28
CA PHE A 142 -6.82 -6.51 11.07
C PHE A 142 -6.31 -5.75 9.84
N TRP A 143 -7.03 -5.87 8.72
CA TRP A 143 -6.69 -5.15 7.48
C TRP A 143 -6.80 -3.63 7.65
N ASP A 144 -7.85 -3.14 8.31
CA ASP A 144 -8.06 -1.71 8.54
C ASP A 144 -6.97 -1.11 9.46
N ASP A 145 -6.57 -1.83 10.50
CA ASP A 145 -5.52 -1.40 11.41
C ASP A 145 -4.14 -1.43 10.76
N ALA A 146 -3.85 -2.42 9.90
CA ALA A 146 -2.65 -2.44 9.09
C ALA A 146 -2.59 -1.25 8.12
N ARG A 147 -3.70 -0.94 7.41
CA ARG A 147 -3.75 0.28 6.57
C ARG A 147 -3.50 1.52 7.41
N LYS A 148 -4.18 1.70 8.54
CA LYS A 148 -3.96 2.88 9.41
C LYS A 148 -2.51 3.01 9.84
N ALA A 149 -1.84 1.92 10.18
CA ALA A 149 -0.42 1.94 10.53
C ALA A 149 0.44 2.38 9.34
N LEU A 150 0.20 1.80 8.15
CA LEU A 150 0.90 2.15 6.90
C LEU A 150 0.65 3.58 6.43
N MET A 151 -0.49 4.17 6.79
CA MET A 151 -0.79 5.58 6.52
C MET A 151 0.02 6.54 7.41
N ASN A 152 0.36 6.10 8.63
CA ASN A 152 0.98 6.98 9.63
C ASN A 152 2.49 6.80 9.76
N LYS A 153 3.04 5.64 9.37
CA LYS A 153 4.48 5.35 9.41
C LYS A 153 4.91 4.49 8.23
N MET A 154 6.12 4.74 7.73
CA MET A 154 6.74 3.88 6.72
C MET A 154 6.87 2.45 7.24
N LEU A 155 6.60 1.44 6.40
CA LEU A 155 6.74 0.02 6.79
C LEU A 155 8.15 -0.31 7.28
N ALA A 156 9.18 0.27 6.67
CA ALA A 156 10.55 0.11 7.13
C ALA A 156 10.75 0.60 8.58
N THR A 157 10.14 1.73 8.96
CA THR A 157 10.16 2.23 10.35
C THR A 157 9.47 1.25 11.28
N LEU A 158 8.27 0.76 10.91
CA LEU A 158 7.51 -0.20 11.71
C LEU A 158 8.29 -1.51 11.93
N VAL A 159 8.93 -2.03 10.88
CA VAL A 159 9.76 -3.24 10.95
C VAL A 159 10.96 -3.01 11.85
N CYS A 160 11.68 -1.88 11.71
CA CYS A 160 12.81 -1.58 12.57
C CYS A 160 12.40 -1.40 14.04
N GLU A 161 11.27 -0.74 14.32
CA GLU A 161 10.72 -0.60 15.67
C GLU A 161 10.36 -1.98 16.26
N LYS A 162 9.75 -2.87 15.48
CA LYS A 162 9.40 -4.23 15.92
C LYS A 162 10.62 -5.12 16.16
N ALA A 163 11.67 -4.95 15.36
CA ALA A 163 12.90 -5.73 15.45
C ALA A 163 13.91 -5.19 16.47
N ALA A 164 13.74 -3.94 16.93
CA ALA A 164 14.66 -3.32 17.87
C ALA A 164 14.63 -3.99 19.24
N SER A 165 15.77 -3.95 19.92
CA SER A 165 15.88 -4.37 21.32
C SER A 165 14.90 -3.56 22.17
N PRO A 166 14.22 -4.17 23.17
CA PRO A 166 13.43 -3.43 24.16
C PRO A 166 14.23 -2.33 24.89
N ASN A 167 15.56 -2.44 24.90
CA ASN A 167 16.48 -1.49 25.52
C ASN A 167 17.20 -0.58 24.50
N ALA A 168 16.64 -0.39 23.30
CA ALA A 168 17.21 0.53 22.33
C ALA A 168 17.30 1.95 22.93
N PRO A 169 18.42 2.67 22.73
CA PRO A 169 18.54 4.08 23.12
C PRO A 169 17.44 4.95 22.52
N ALA A 170 17.09 6.06 23.18
CA ALA A 170 16.03 6.96 22.72
C ALA A 170 16.34 7.60 21.34
N ASP A 171 17.62 7.74 21.03
CA ASP A 171 18.17 8.27 19.79
C ASP A 171 18.48 7.18 18.74
N PHE A 172 18.04 5.93 18.97
CA PHE A 172 18.27 4.85 18.02
C PHE A 172 17.77 5.23 16.60
N PRO A 173 18.62 5.08 15.57
CA PRO A 173 18.32 5.58 14.23
C PRO A 173 17.37 4.61 13.50
N PHE A 174 16.07 4.82 13.68
CA PHE A 174 15.06 4.10 12.89
C PHE A 174 15.01 4.64 11.46
N SER A 175 15.01 3.72 10.49
CA SER A 175 14.88 4.08 9.07
C SER A 175 13.59 4.87 8.84
N TYR A 176 13.67 5.97 8.07
CA TYR A 176 12.56 6.86 7.76
C TYR A 176 11.81 7.45 8.97
N LYS A 177 12.45 7.52 10.14
CA LYS A 177 11.86 8.14 11.34
C LYS A 177 11.40 9.58 11.01
N GLY A 178 10.14 9.88 11.32
CA GLY A 178 9.52 11.18 11.06
C GLY A 178 8.84 11.33 9.69
N VAL A 179 8.96 10.35 8.79
CA VAL A 179 8.20 10.35 7.53
C VAL A 179 6.77 9.84 7.77
N ASN A 180 5.78 10.68 7.47
CA ASN A 180 4.36 10.30 7.46
C ASN A 180 3.93 9.97 6.01
N PRO A 181 3.60 8.71 5.67
CA PRO A 181 3.25 8.30 4.32
C PRO A 181 2.03 9.02 3.74
N ALA A 182 0.93 9.13 4.48
CA ALA A 182 -0.30 9.75 4.01
C ALA A 182 -0.07 11.23 3.63
N GLU A 183 0.62 11.94 4.51
CA GLU A 183 0.93 13.34 4.33
C GLU A 183 1.92 13.56 3.17
N LEU A 184 2.93 12.70 3.05
CA LEU A 184 3.91 12.75 1.97
C LEU A 184 3.26 12.50 0.61
N ILE A 185 2.44 11.45 0.49
CA ILE A 185 1.72 11.12 -0.75
C ILE A 185 0.81 12.27 -1.17
N VAL A 186 0.04 12.84 -0.24
CA VAL A 186 -0.82 13.99 -0.54
C VAL A 186 0.01 15.19 -0.99
N THR A 187 1.15 15.45 -0.34
CA THR A 187 2.05 16.54 -0.72
C THR A 187 2.59 16.38 -2.14
N TYR A 188 3.03 15.18 -2.53
CA TYR A 188 3.50 14.92 -3.91
C TYR A 188 2.38 14.90 -4.93
N ASN A 189 1.21 14.34 -4.62
CA ASN A 189 0.09 14.26 -5.56
C ASN A 189 -0.53 15.63 -5.83
N TYR A 190 -0.68 16.47 -4.81
CA TYR A 190 -1.37 17.77 -4.89
C TYR A 190 -0.46 18.99 -4.82
N GLY A 191 0.86 18.74 -4.79
CA GLY A 191 1.90 19.75 -4.88
C GLY A 191 2.78 19.59 -6.12
N ASP A 192 2.63 18.54 -6.94
CA ASP A 192 3.47 18.32 -8.13
C ASP A 192 2.81 17.37 -9.15
N SER A 193 2.73 16.07 -8.82
CA SER A 193 2.57 14.99 -9.81
C SER A 193 1.18 14.80 -10.43
N LEU A 194 0.09 15.19 -9.76
CA LEU A 194 -1.29 15.08 -10.29
C LEU A 194 -1.99 16.43 -10.41
N HIS A 195 -1.83 17.25 -9.38
CA HIS A 195 -2.36 18.60 -9.33
C HIS A 195 -1.31 19.54 -8.71
N TRP A 196 -1.13 20.71 -9.30
CA TRP A 196 -0.36 21.80 -8.69
C TRP A 196 -1.32 22.75 -7.98
N GLY A 197 -1.52 22.55 -6.67
CA GLY A 197 -2.58 23.25 -5.96
C GLY A 197 -2.32 23.42 -4.46
N THR A 198 -3.20 22.83 -3.66
CA THR A 198 -3.32 23.09 -2.22
C THR A 198 -2.10 22.72 -1.39
N HIS A 199 -1.17 21.92 -1.92
CA HIS A 199 0.04 21.49 -1.21
C HIS A 199 1.34 22.04 -1.80
N LYS A 200 1.27 23.01 -2.73
CA LYS A 200 2.47 23.55 -3.42
C LYS A 200 3.53 24.13 -2.48
N GLU A 201 3.13 24.88 -1.45
CA GLU A 201 4.07 25.59 -0.55
C GLU A 201 4.85 24.58 0.28
N ARG A 202 4.12 23.60 0.81
CA ARG A 202 4.69 22.47 1.52
C ARG A 202 5.62 21.64 0.64
N PHE A 203 5.23 21.39 -0.62
CA PHE A 203 6.08 20.67 -1.56
C PHE A 203 7.39 21.44 -1.79
N VAL A 204 7.32 22.74 -2.07
CA VAL A 204 8.49 23.61 -2.24
C VAL A 204 9.39 23.60 -1.01
N GLU A 205 8.83 23.69 0.20
CA GLU A 205 9.59 23.60 1.46
C GLU A 205 10.29 22.23 1.61
N LEU A 206 9.57 21.14 1.32
CA LEU A 206 10.07 19.77 1.42
C LEU A 206 11.22 19.50 0.44
N THR A 207 11.16 20.10 -0.75
CA THR A 207 12.11 19.88 -1.85
C THR A 207 13.11 21.04 -2.03
N ALA A 208 13.16 22.00 -1.11
CA ALA A 208 14.07 23.15 -1.21
C ALA A 208 15.55 22.73 -1.19
N ASP A 209 15.86 21.67 -0.43
CA ASP A 209 17.17 21.02 -0.42
C ASP A 209 17.18 19.85 -1.42
N PRO A 210 18.15 19.75 -2.34
CA PRO A 210 18.21 18.67 -3.34
C PRO A 210 18.31 17.26 -2.75
N THR A 211 19.00 17.10 -1.62
CA THR A 211 19.10 15.81 -0.92
C THR A 211 17.74 15.41 -0.34
N ASN A 212 17.02 16.37 0.25
CA ASN A 212 15.65 16.14 0.70
C ASN A 212 14.72 15.79 -0.47
N ALA A 213 14.83 16.47 -1.61
CA ALA A 213 14.00 16.20 -2.78
C ALA A 213 14.14 14.74 -3.27
N VAL A 214 15.37 14.22 -3.34
CA VAL A 214 15.65 12.82 -3.69
C VAL A 214 15.10 11.88 -2.63
N PHE A 215 15.40 12.12 -1.35
CA PHE A 215 14.98 11.29 -0.23
C PHE A 215 13.45 11.18 -0.12
N TYR A 216 12.74 12.32 -0.20
CA TYR A 216 11.29 12.35 -0.05
C TYR A 216 10.56 11.83 -1.28
N LYS A 217 11.10 12.01 -2.50
CA LYS A 217 10.53 11.40 -3.71
C LYS A 217 10.64 9.88 -3.64
N TYR A 218 11.80 9.37 -3.21
CA TYR A 218 12.01 7.95 -2.98
C TYR A 218 11.08 7.42 -1.88
N SER A 219 10.98 8.13 -0.76
CA SER A 219 10.10 7.74 0.35
C SER A 219 8.62 7.71 -0.07
N CYS A 220 8.19 8.66 -0.90
CA CYS A 220 6.84 8.70 -1.46
C CYS A 220 6.58 7.49 -2.35
N LEU A 221 7.52 7.15 -3.23
CA LEU A 221 7.44 5.96 -4.07
C LEU A 221 7.29 4.69 -3.23
N ILE A 222 8.18 4.46 -2.25
CA ILE A 222 8.14 3.27 -1.41
C ILE A 222 6.83 3.19 -0.60
N ALA A 223 6.31 4.32 -0.12
CA ALA A 223 5.01 4.37 0.53
C ALA A 223 3.89 3.89 -0.41
N MET A 224 3.86 4.39 -1.64
CA MET A 224 2.88 3.96 -2.66
C MET A 224 3.05 2.48 -3.03
N VAL A 225 4.28 1.98 -3.16
CA VAL A 225 4.56 0.56 -3.45
C VAL A 225 3.98 -0.34 -2.36
N VAL A 226 4.29 -0.04 -1.09
CA VAL A 226 3.81 -0.83 0.06
C VAL A 226 2.29 -0.80 0.17
N LEU A 227 1.69 0.39 0.06
CA LEU A 227 0.23 0.54 0.10
C LEU A 227 -0.45 -0.14 -1.09
N SER A 228 0.17 -0.14 -2.27
CA SER A 228 -0.34 -0.89 -3.44
C SER A 228 -0.34 -2.39 -3.17
N HIS A 229 0.73 -2.95 -2.61
CA HIS A 229 0.76 -4.38 -2.24
C HIS A 229 -0.27 -4.71 -1.16
N PHE A 230 -0.50 -3.82 -0.21
CA PHE A 230 -1.62 -3.96 0.73
C PHE A 230 -2.98 -3.99 -0.01
N TYR A 231 -3.20 -3.09 -0.97
CA TYR A 231 -4.43 -3.06 -1.77
C TYR A 231 -4.58 -4.26 -2.71
N PHE A 232 -3.50 -4.91 -3.14
CA PHE A 232 -3.57 -6.16 -3.90
C PHE A 232 -4.18 -7.27 -3.03
N GLY A 233 -3.83 -7.33 -1.75
CA GLY A 233 -4.50 -8.20 -0.79
C GLY A 233 -5.99 -7.89 -0.63
N VAL A 234 -6.36 -6.61 -0.63
CA VAL A 234 -7.78 -6.21 -0.60
C VAL A 234 -8.51 -6.62 -1.89
N ALA A 235 -7.86 -6.54 -3.05
CA ALA A 235 -8.43 -7.04 -4.30
C ALA A 235 -8.71 -8.54 -4.22
N GLU A 236 -7.80 -9.33 -3.67
CA GLU A 236 -8.02 -10.77 -3.47
C GLU A 236 -9.16 -11.07 -2.47
N ILE A 237 -9.35 -10.23 -1.43
CA ILE A 237 -10.55 -10.32 -0.58
C ILE A 237 -11.82 -10.13 -1.41
N ILE A 238 -11.86 -9.10 -2.27
CA ILE A 238 -13.01 -8.82 -3.13
C ILE A 238 -13.31 -10.03 -4.03
N GLU A 239 -12.30 -10.60 -4.67
CA GLU A 239 -12.47 -11.76 -5.53
C GLU A 239 -12.91 -12.99 -4.74
N SER A 240 -12.35 -13.20 -3.54
CA SER A 240 -12.75 -14.30 -2.67
C SER A 240 -14.21 -14.21 -2.25
N VAL A 241 -14.70 -13.02 -1.85
CA VAL A 241 -16.10 -12.89 -1.43
C VAL A 241 -17.10 -13.03 -2.59
N GLN A 242 -16.68 -12.73 -3.83
CA GLN A 242 -17.51 -12.77 -5.03
C GLN A 242 -17.49 -14.13 -5.76
N ALA A 243 -16.41 -14.92 -5.65
CA ALA A 243 -16.27 -16.13 -6.45
C ALA A 243 -17.42 -17.13 -6.20
N THR A 244 -18.25 -17.37 -7.22
CA THR A 244 -19.29 -18.40 -7.22
C THR A 244 -18.62 -19.78 -7.36
N ASN A 245 -19.16 -20.83 -6.72
CA ASN A 245 -18.69 -22.20 -6.93
C ASN A 245 -18.84 -22.59 -8.41
N SER A 246 -17.78 -22.41 -9.19
CA SER A 246 -17.62 -22.99 -10.52
C SER A 246 -17.16 -24.44 -10.35
N ALA A 247 -17.92 -25.25 -9.61
CA ALA A 247 -17.63 -26.66 -9.37
C ALA A 247 -18.87 -27.40 -8.85
N THR A 248 -19.94 -27.39 -9.64
CA THR A 248 -20.90 -28.49 -9.67
C THR A 248 -21.40 -28.57 -11.10
N ASP A 249 -21.24 -29.74 -11.71
CA ASP A 249 -21.60 -30.14 -13.08
C ASP A 249 -20.43 -30.23 -14.09
N ALA A 250 -19.61 -31.26 -13.90
CA ALA A 250 -19.05 -32.09 -14.97
C ALA A 250 -18.86 -33.52 -14.47
#